data_AF-A0A2H1VQ64-F1
#
_entry.id   AF-A0A2H1VQ64-F1
#
_cell.length_a   1.000
_cell.length_b   1.000
_cell.length_c   1.000
_cell.angle_alpha   90.00
_cell.angle_beta   90.00
_cell.angle_gamma   90.00
#
_symmetry.space_group_name_H-M   'P 1'
#
loop_
_entity.id
_entity.type
_entity.pdbx_description
1 polymer ?
#
loop_
_entity_poly.entity_id
_entity_poly.type
_entity_poly.pdbx_seq_one_letter_code
_entity_poly.pdbx_strand_id
1 'polypeptide(L)'
;MLSTASVRDGVLHGLRLNMRAIGFVVALAVMTVCHAATPQLRFAWKLMDFAWETPESRANAINEKRFIPENNLPLGLARWKNKVFVTVPRWKAGVASTLNYVDLDGPQDQALKPYPSFKDNFVPDDAKELPSNSSMISVFRVFVDECDRLWVIDSGMADIFGAGNQINGPSIAIFDLKTDQLIHRYQCKASDMKEDSFFANIVVDVNKDTCDDAYAYIPDLGAYGVVVYSLKQDDSWRISHHYFHFEPLAGSYNVSGIEFQWTDGVFALALSEPRED
;
A
#
# COMPACT_ATOMS: atom_id res chain seq x y z
N MET A 1 71.76 -29.36 59.49
CA MET A 1 72.18 -28.80 58.19
C MET A 1 70.89 -28.60 57.39
N LEU A 2 70.47 -27.44 56.95
CA LEU A 2 71.19 -26.26 56.49
C LEU A 2 70.42 -24.97 56.81
N SER A 3 71.22 -23.92 56.84
CA SER A 3 70.95 -22.50 57.00
C SER A 3 70.35 -21.88 55.72
N THR A 4 69.47 -20.87 55.90
CA THR A 4 69.35 -19.56 55.17
C THR A 4 69.44 -19.51 53.63
N ALA A 5 68.75 -18.71 52.83
CA ALA A 5 67.81 -17.57 52.93
C ALA A 5 67.29 -17.33 51.47
N SER A 6 66.01 -16.98 51.25
CA SER A 6 65.51 -15.65 50.84
C SER A 6 66.31 -14.99 49.69
N VAL A 7 65.76 -14.65 48.51
CA VAL A 7 64.92 -13.48 48.11
C VAL A 7 64.87 -13.58 46.55
N ARG A 8 63.82 -13.33 45.76
CA ARG A 8 63.13 -12.04 45.51
C ARG A 8 61.92 -12.22 44.58
N ASP A 9 60.84 -11.53 44.93
CA ASP A 9 59.63 -11.34 44.15
C ASP A 9 59.84 -10.53 42.87
N GLY A 10 59.28 -11.03 41.76
CA GLY A 10 58.95 -10.24 40.58
C GLY A 10 57.44 -10.00 40.55
N VAL A 11 57.02 -8.79 40.91
CA VAL A 11 55.60 -8.39 40.90
C VAL A 11 55.18 -8.07 39.46
N LEU A 12 54.40 -8.96 38.83
CA LEU A 12 53.53 -8.57 37.71
C LEU A 12 52.28 -7.92 38.30
N HIS A 13 52.12 -6.61 38.06
CA HIS A 13 50.84 -5.92 38.24
C HIS A 13 49.83 -6.43 37.20
N GLY A 14 49.08 -7.48 37.56
CA GLY A 14 47.87 -7.85 36.82
C GLY A 14 46.80 -6.79 37.03
N LEU A 15 46.37 -6.13 35.95
CA LEU A 15 45.16 -5.31 35.93
C LEU A 15 43.97 -6.19 36.38
N ARG A 16 43.51 -6.04 37.61
CA ARG A 16 42.21 -6.57 38.04
C ARG A 16 41.13 -5.64 37.50
N LEU A 17 40.61 -5.94 36.31
CA LEU A 17 39.41 -5.27 35.80
C LEU A 17 38.23 -5.64 36.70
N ASN A 18 37.64 -4.62 37.32
CA ASN A 18 36.55 -4.78 38.27
C ASN A 18 35.30 -5.30 37.53
N MET A 19 34.64 -6.34 38.05
CA MET A 19 33.47 -6.97 37.41
C MET A 19 32.33 -5.98 37.15
N ARG A 20 32.25 -4.91 37.96
CA ARG A 20 31.36 -3.76 37.76
C ARG A 20 31.72 -2.90 36.54
N ALA A 21 33.01 -2.76 36.23
CA ALA A 21 33.49 -2.03 35.06
C ALA A 21 33.20 -2.81 33.76
N ILE A 22 33.30 -4.14 33.77
CA ILE A 22 32.89 -4.99 32.64
C ILE A 22 31.39 -4.89 32.41
N GLY A 23 30.57 -4.94 33.47
CA GLY A 23 29.11 -4.74 33.37
C GLY A 23 28.72 -3.36 32.82
N PHE A 24 29.44 -2.29 33.21
CA PHE A 24 29.23 -0.96 32.67
C PHE A 24 29.64 -0.83 31.20
N VAL A 25 30.76 -1.44 30.79
CA VAL A 25 31.21 -1.42 29.39
C VAL A 25 30.25 -2.22 28.48
N VAL A 26 29.72 -3.34 28.96
CA VAL A 26 28.68 -4.11 28.24
C VAL A 26 27.37 -3.31 28.15
N ALA A 27 26.94 -2.64 29.21
CA ALA A 27 25.74 -1.79 29.18
C ALA A 27 25.89 -0.57 28.23
N LEU A 28 27.08 0.05 28.17
CA LEU A 28 27.38 1.11 27.20
C LEU A 28 27.46 0.59 25.76
N ALA A 29 27.97 -0.62 25.54
CA ALA A 29 28.02 -1.26 24.22
C ALA A 29 26.63 -1.69 23.72
N VAL A 30 25.72 -2.09 24.62
CA VAL A 30 24.32 -2.42 24.28
C VAL A 30 23.52 -1.16 23.95
N MET A 31 23.79 -0.02 24.60
CA MET A 31 23.14 1.26 24.26
C MET A 31 23.56 1.82 22.89
N THR A 32 24.69 1.41 22.32
CA THR A 32 25.14 1.87 20.99
C THR A 32 24.47 1.18 19.79
N VAL A 33 23.70 0.10 19.99
CA VAL A 33 23.18 -0.72 18.87
C VAL A 33 21.70 -0.48 18.55
N CYS A 34 20.95 0.24 19.39
CA CYS A 34 19.59 0.67 19.03
C CYS A 34 19.60 2.05 18.36
N HIS A 35 20.18 2.14 17.15
CA HIS A 35 19.71 3.16 16.23
C HIS A 35 18.33 2.73 15.75
N ALA A 36 17.27 3.41 16.21
CA ALA A 36 15.98 3.34 15.54
C ALA A 36 16.25 3.63 14.06
N ALA A 37 15.97 2.68 13.17
CA ALA A 37 16.20 2.85 11.75
C ALA A 37 15.36 4.03 11.28
N THR A 38 15.98 5.19 11.08
CA THR A 38 15.31 6.34 10.48
C THR A 38 15.02 5.97 9.03
N PRO A 39 13.75 6.04 8.58
CA PRO A 39 13.42 5.77 7.19
C PRO A 39 14.27 6.67 6.29
N GLN A 40 14.94 6.08 5.31
CA GLN A 40 15.64 6.87 4.30
C GLN A 40 14.65 7.28 3.22
N LEU A 41 14.61 8.57 2.91
CA LEU A 41 13.79 9.08 1.82
C LEU A 41 14.27 8.47 0.50
N ARG A 42 13.39 7.72 -0.16
CA ARG A 42 13.71 7.09 -1.45
C ARG A 42 13.10 7.83 -2.64
N PHE A 43 11.87 8.29 -2.48
CA PHE A 43 11.12 9.00 -3.51
C PHE A 43 10.41 10.20 -2.91
N ALA A 44 10.31 11.29 -3.68
CA ALA A 44 9.63 12.50 -3.26
C ALA A 44 9.14 13.27 -4.48
N TRP A 45 7.90 13.73 -4.43
CA TRP A 45 7.27 14.54 -5.45
C TRP A 45 6.66 15.79 -4.81
N LYS A 46 6.85 16.95 -5.47
CA LYS A 46 6.06 18.14 -5.14
C LYS A 46 4.68 18.08 -5.79
N LEU A 47 4.66 17.60 -7.04
CA LEU A 47 3.48 17.30 -7.83
C LEU A 47 3.73 15.99 -8.55
N MET A 48 2.69 15.17 -8.70
CA MET A 48 2.78 13.95 -9.48
C MET A 48 2.82 14.29 -10.97
N ASP A 49 3.64 13.57 -11.72
CA ASP A 49 3.63 13.58 -13.18
C ASP A 49 3.75 12.15 -13.69
N PHE A 50 3.49 11.96 -14.97
CA PHE A 50 3.41 10.65 -15.61
C PHE A 50 4.45 10.53 -16.72
N ALA A 51 4.86 9.30 -17.03
CA ALA A 51 5.82 9.01 -18.08
C ALA A 51 5.15 9.11 -19.46
N TRP A 52 4.80 10.33 -19.88
CA TRP A 52 4.15 10.62 -21.17
C TRP A 52 5.01 10.19 -22.36
N GLU A 53 4.36 9.69 -23.42
CA GLU A 53 5.06 9.30 -24.65
C GLU A 53 5.81 10.47 -25.31
N THR A 54 5.21 11.67 -25.28
CA THR A 54 5.80 12.88 -25.84
C THR A 54 5.46 14.11 -24.98
N PRO A 55 6.26 15.19 -25.01
CA PRO A 55 5.90 16.45 -24.36
C PRO A 55 4.58 17.04 -24.89
N GLU A 56 4.25 16.79 -26.15
CA GLU A 56 3.00 17.23 -26.77
C GLU A 56 1.79 16.49 -26.20
N SER A 57 1.88 15.17 -25.96
CA SER A 57 0.77 14.42 -25.36
C SER A 57 0.46 14.89 -23.94
N ARG A 58 1.51 15.23 -23.17
CA ARG A 58 1.36 15.91 -21.87
C ARG A 58 0.68 17.27 -22.00
N ALA A 59 1.15 18.12 -22.91
CA ALA A 59 0.60 19.46 -23.11
C ALA A 59 -0.87 19.41 -23.53
N ASN A 60 -1.23 18.50 -24.44
CA ASN A 60 -2.61 18.28 -24.87
C ASN A 60 -3.48 17.79 -23.70
N ALA A 61 -2.98 16.85 -22.88
CA ALA A 61 -3.72 16.39 -21.71
C ALA A 61 -4.00 17.52 -20.70
N ILE A 62 -3.06 18.47 -20.53
CA ILE A 62 -3.28 19.66 -19.70
C ILE A 62 -4.32 20.60 -20.33
N ASN A 63 -4.17 20.91 -21.62
CA ASN A 63 -5.09 21.80 -22.34
C ASN A 63 -6.53 21.27 -22.33
N GLU A 64 -6.69 19.96 -22.48
CA GLU A 64 -7.96 19.24 -22.43
C GLU A 64 -8.43 18.93 -21.01
N LYS A 65 -7.68 19.34 -19.97
CA LYS A 65 -7.96 19.08 -18.55
C LYS A 65 -8.03 17.60 -18.16
N ARG A 66 -7.58 16.70 -19.04
CA ARG A 66 -7.35 15.27 -18.73
C ARG A 66 -6.21 15.06 -17.74
N PHE A 67 -5.32 16.05 -17.61
CA PHE A 67 -4.29 16.08 -16.58
C PHE A 67 -4.26 17.45 -15.90
N ILE A 68 -4.59 17.48 -14.61
CA ILE A 68 -4.50 18.66 -13.73
C ILE A 68 -3.51 18.28 -12.61
N PRO A 69 -2.24 18.70 -12.67
CA PRO A 69 -1.19 18.23 -11.75
C PRO A 69 -1.56 18.30 -10.27
N GLU A 70 -2.28 19.35 -9.86
CA GLU A 70 -2.66 19.61 -8.47
C GLU A 70 -3.72 18.63 -7.93
N ASN A 71 -4.43 17.94 -8.81
CA ASN A 71 -5.49 16.98 -8.45
C ASN A 71 -4.97 15.54 -8.29
N ASN A 72 -3.69 15.29 -8.54
CA ASN A 72 -3.12 13.94 -8.55
C ASN A 72 -2.46 13.63 -7.20
N LEU A 73 -3.24 13.04 -6.29
CA LEU A 73 -2.80 12.71 -4.93
C LEU A 73 -2.52 11.19 -4.80
N PRO A 74 -1.26 10.77 -4.55
CA PRO A 74 -0.93 9.36 -4.41
C PRO A 74 -1.40 8.81 -3.06
N LEU A 75 -1.96 7.60 -3.04
CA LEU A 75 -2.57 7.06 -1.82
C LEU A 75 -2.04 5.68 -1.41
N GLY A 76 -1.83 4.76 -2.35
CA GLY A 76 -1.44 3.38 -2.10
C GLY A 76 -0.07 3.04 -2.67
N LEU A 77 0.64 2.15 -1.99
CA LEU A 77 1.94 1.63 -2.39
C LEU A 77 1.96 0.10 -2.28
N ALA A 78 2.59 -0.57 -3.24
CA ALA A 78 3.01 -1.96 -3.10
C ALA A 78 4.31 -2.19 -3.87
N ARG A 79 5.09 -3.20 -3.49
CA ARG A 79 6.37 -3.49 -4.15
C ARG A 79 6.34 -4.89 -4.74
N TRP A 80 6.83 -4.99 -5.97
CA TRP A 80 7.18 -6.25 -6.60
C TRP A 80 8.54 -6.13 -7.28
N LYS A 81 9.56 -6.82 -6.75
CA LYS A 81 10.94 -6.76 -7.26
C LYS A 81 11.43 -5.30 -7.36
N ASN A 82 11.64 -4.82 -8.60
CA ASN A 82 12.06 -3.46 -8.91
C ASN A 82 10.89 -2.50 -9.18
N LYS A 83 9.64 -2.98 -9.28
CA LYS A 83 8.47 -2.11 -9.43
C LYS A 83 7.95 -1.71 -8.05
N VAL A 84 7.77 -0.42 -7.81
CA VAL A 84 6.98 0.12 -6.70
C VAL A 84 5.71 0.68 -7.29
N PHE A 85 4.60 0.00 -7.09
CA PHE A 85 3.28 0.46 -7.50
C PHE A 85 2.88 1.68 -6.69
N VAL A 86 2.27 2.65 -7.35
CA VAL A 86 1.74 3.89 -6.79
C VAL A 86 0.34 4.10 -7.36
N THR A 87 -0.65 4.20 -6.48
CA THR A 87 -2.03 4.47 -6.89
C THR A 87 -2.34 5.97 -6.74
N VAL A 88 -3.09 6.51 -7.69
CA VAL A 88 -3.58 7.89 -7.71
C VAL A 88 -5.09 7.82 -7.95
N PRO A 89 -5.92 7.74 -6.90
CA PRO A 89 -7.36 7.59 -7.07
C PRO A 89 -7.97 8.83 -7.74
N ARG A 90 -9.05 8.64 -8.50
CA ARG A 90 -9.78 9.74 -9.18
C ARG A 90 -10.68 10.50 -8.22
N TRP A 91 -10.09 11.07 -7.16
CA TRP A 91 -10.79 11.95 -6.22
C TRP A 91 -11.35 13.20 -6.90
N LYS A 92 -10.62 13.71 -7.90
CA LYS A 92 -11.00 14.86 -8.73
C LYS A 92 -10.71 14.55 -10.20
N ALA A 93 -11.34 15.31 -11.10
CA ALA A 93 -11.02 15.32 -12.51
C ALA A 93 -9.53 15.64 -12.77
N GLY A 94 -9.02 15.23 -13.94
CA GLY A 94 -7.64 15.50 -14.34
C GLY A 94 -6.60 14.53 -13.75
N VAL A 95 -7.02 13.35 -13.29
CA VAL A 95 -6.09 12.25 -12.99
C VAL A 95 -5.78 11.49 -14.27
N ALA A 96 -4.53 11.52 -14.73
CA ALA A 96 -4.18 10.92 -16.01
C ALA A 96 -4.17 9.38 -15.94
N SER A 97 -3.64 8.82 -14.85
CA SER A 97 -3.58 7.38 -14.64
C SER A 97 -3.69 7.02 -13.17
N THR A 98 -4.56 6.05 -12.86
CA THR A 98 -4.88 5.71 -11.46
C THR A 98 -4.00 4.62 -10.90
N LEU A 99 -3.53 3.69 -11.73
CA LEU A 99 -2.61 2.62 -11.34
C LEU A 99 -1.29 2.82 -12.06
N ASN A 100 -0.20 2.93 -11.30
CA ASN A 100 1.11 3.26 -11.84
C ASN A 100 2.21 2.51 -11.09
N TYR A 101 3.43 2.59 -11.60
CA TYR A 101 4.63 2.19 -10.86
C TYR A 101 5.82 3.10 -11.15
N VAL A 102 6.82 2.98 -10.29
CA VAL A 102 8.15 3.57 -10.44
C VAL A 102 9.21 2.49 -10.25
N ASP A 103 10.41 2.70 -10.78
CA ASP A 103 11.51 1.75 -10.59
C ASP A 103 12.20 2.02 -9.25
N LEU A 104 12.40 0.97 -8.44
CA LEU A 104 12.99 1.06 -7.10
C LEU A 104 14.42 1.62 -7.13
N ASP A 105 15.13 1.46 -8.24
CA ASP A 105 16.49 1.96 -8.50
C ASP A 105 16.51 3.25 -9.35
N GLY A 106 15.35 3.79 -9.72
CA GLY A 106 15.22 5.02 -10.52
C GLY A 106 15.45 6.34 -9.75
N PRO A 107 15.36 7.50 -10.43
CA PRO A 107 15.46 8.81 -9.78
C PRO A 107 14.44 9.02 -8.66
N GLN A 108 14.76 9.90 -7.70
CA GLN A 108 13.90 10.19 -6.54
C GLN A 108 12.54 10.80 -6.95
N ASP A 109 12.50 11.58 -8.02
CA ASP A 109 11.35 12.33 -8.51
C ASP A 109 10.83 11.80 -9.86
N GLN A 110 11.15 10.54 -10.20
CA GLN A 110 10.78 9.95 -11.47
C GLN A 110 9.26 10.01 -11.72
N ALA A 111 8.89 10.23 -12.98
CA ALA A 111 7.49 10.24 -13.37
C ALA A 111 6.86 8.85 -13.23
N LEU A 112 5.58 8.82 -12.87
CA LEU A 112 4.81 7.59 -12.71
C LEU A 112 4.59 6.91 -14.07
N LYS A 113 4.89 5.61 -14.16
CA LYS A 113 4.60 4.80 -15.36
C LYS A 113 3.22 4.16 -15.22
N PRO A 114 2.24 4.48 -16.08
CA PRO A 114 0.93 3.85 -16.04
C PRO A 114 1.00 2.33 -16.16
N TYR A 115 0.13 1.65 -15.44
CA TYR A 115 0.07 0.20 -15.41
C TYR A 115 -1.36 -0.32 -15.65
N PRO A 116 -1.53 -1.33 -16.53
CA PRO A 116 -0.49 -1.89 -17.41
C PRO A 116 -0.12 -0.92 -18.55
N SER A 117 -0.98 0.04 -18.88
CA SER A 117 -0.71 1.07 -19.89
C SER A 117 -1.53 2.35 -19.66
N PHE A 118 -1.21 3.43 -20.39
CA PHE A 118 -2.07 4.62 -20.44
C PHE A 118 -3.46 4.31 -20.98
N LYS A 119 -3.54 3.42 -22.00
CA LYS A 119 -4.82 3.03 -22.61
C LYS A 119 -5.76 2.41 -21.59
N ASP A 120 -5.23 1.54 -20.73
CA ASP A 120 -6.01 0.87 -19.69
C ASP A 120 -6.36 1.81 -18.53
N ASN A 121 -5.67 2.93 -18.38
CA ASN A 121 -6.02 3.95 -17.39
C ASN A 121 -6.84 5.10 -17.97
N PHE A 122 -7.07 5.13 -19.28
CA PHE A 122 -7.83 6.18 -19.94
C PHE A 122 -9.32 5.98 -19.72
N VAL A 123 -9.96 7.01 -19.16
CA VAL A 123 -11.39 7.02 -18.85
C VAL A 123 -11.99 8.29 -19.46
N PRO A 124 -12.84 8.18 -20.49
CA PRO A 124 -13.60 9.32 -21.00
C PRO A 124 -14.50 9.93 -19.91
N ASP A 125 -14.64 11.25 -19.90
CA ASP A 125 -15.48 11.96 -18.91
C ASP A 125 -16.96 11.53 -18.98
N ASP A 126 -17.43 11.16 -20.16
CA ASP A 126 -18.80 10.72 -20.44
C ASP A 126 -18.99 9.19 -20.38
N ALA A 127 -17.95 8.43 -20.01
CA ALA A 127 -18.03 6.98 -19.91
C ALA A 127 -19.20 6.55 -19.01
N LYS A 128 -20.00 5.59 -19.50
CA LYS A 128 -21.16 5.01 -18.80
C LYS A 128 -20.99 3.53 -18.48
N GLU A 129 -19.94 2.93 -19.01
CA GLU A 129 -19.58 1.54 -18.80
C GLU A 129 -18.06 1.40 -18.87
N LEU A 130 -17.55 0.27 -18.37
CA LEU A 130 -16.13 -0.01 -18.36
C LEU A 130 -15.59 -0.11 -19.81
N PRO A 131 -14.63 0.74 -20.23
CA PRO A 131 -14.18 0.76 -21.63
C PRO A 131 -13.56 -0.55 -22.13
N SER A 132 -12.92 -1.30 -21.24
CA SER A 132 -12.37 -2.63 -21.49
C SER A 132 -12.25 -3.40 -20.17
N ASN A 133 -12.18 -4.73 -20.20
CA ASN A 133 -12.01 -5.51 -18.97
C ASN A 133 -10.73 -5.16 -18.19
N SER A 134 -9.69 -4.64 -18.86
CA SER A 134 -8.44 -4.20 -18.23
C SER A 134 -8.46 -2.74 -17.75
N SER A 135 -9.55 -2.01 -18.00
CA SER A 135 -9.64 -0.60 -17.65
C SER A 135 -9.62 -0.38 -16.14
N MET A 136 -8.80 0.55 -15.66
CA MET A 136 -8.69 0.97 -14.27
C MET A 136 -9.38 2.33 -14.12
N ILE A 137 -10.47 2.37 -13.38
CA ILE A 137 -11.22 3.61 -13.18
C ILE A 137 -10.59 4.41 -12.06
N SER A 138 -10.64 3.92 -10.81
CA SER A 138 -10.15 4.65 -9.65
C SER A 138 -9.71 3.68 -8.56
N VAL A 139 -8.39 3.45 -8.54
CA VAL A 139 -7.72 2.47 -7.70
C VAL A 139 -7.21 3.12 -6.42
N PHE A 140 -7.59 2.57 -5.27
CA PHE A 140 -7.21 3.10 -3.96
C PHE A 140 -6.00 2.39 -3.36
N ARG A 141 -6.05 1.07 -3.29
CA ARG A 141 -4.98 0.22 -2.76
C ARG A 141 -4.79 -0.97 -3.68
N VAL A 142 -3.60 -1.53 -3.57
CA VAL A 142 -3.21 -2.74 -4.28
C VAL A 142 -2.46 -3.65 -3.31
N PHE A 143 -2.47 -4.94 -3.59
CA PHE A 143 -1.74 -5.95 -2.84
C PHE A 143 -0.92 -6.81 -3.81
N VAL A 144 0.37 -6.99 -3.52
CA VAL A 144 1.22 -7.94 -4.26
C VAL A 144 1.29 -9.20 -3.42
N ASP A 145 0.87 -10.32 -3.98
CA ASP A 145 0.88 -11.59 -3.27
C ASP A 145 2.15 -12.42 -3.52
N GLU A 146 2.30 -13.51 -2.77
CA GLU A 146 3.44 -14.45 -2.86
C GLU A 146 3.51 -15.22 -4.19
N CYS A 147 2.49 -15.09 -5.04
CA CYS A 147 2.34 -15.78 -6.32
C CYS A 147 2.73 -14.90 -7.52
N ASP A 148 3.34 -13.73 -7.28
CA ASP A 148 3.64 -12.71 -8.29
C ASP A 148 2.37 -12.15 -8.97
N ARG A 149 1.28 -11.96 -8.22
CA ARG A 149 0.06 -11.32 -8.73
C ARG A 149 -0.18 -9.97 -8.06
N LEU A 150 -0.69 -9.02 -8.84
CA LEU A 150 -1.16 -7.73 -8.35
C LEU A 150 -2.68 -7.76 -8.24
N TRP A 151 -3.17 -7.66 -7.01
CA TRP A 151 -4.57 -7.54 -6.68
C TRP A 151 -4.92 -6.07 -6.53
N VAL A 152 -5.97 -5.65 -7.22
CA VAL A 152 -6.37 -4.26 -7.35
C VAL A 152 -7.83 -4.16 -6.94
N ILE A 153 -8.14 -3.29 -5.98
CA ILE A 153 -9.53 -2.88 -5.72
C ILE A 153 -9.81 -1.57 -6.45
N ASP A 154 -10.67 -1.66 -7.47
CA ASP A 154 -11.12 -0.53 -8.28
C ASP A 154 -12.53 -0.14 -7.86
N SER A 155 -12.73 1.11 -7.44
CA SER A 155 -14.03 1.63 -7.01
C SER A 155 -15.02 1.80 -8.16
N GLY A 156 -14.54 1.88 -9.40
CA GLY A 156 -15.37 2.13 -10.58
C GLY A 156 -15.98 3.54 -10.65
N MET A 157 -15.61 4.44 -9.71
CA MET A 157 -16.12 5.81 -9.61
C MET A 157 -15.02 6.83 -9.88
N ALA A 158 -15.26 7.74 -10.82
CA ALA A 158 -14.38 8.86 -11.12
C ALA A 158 -14.91 10.17 -10.54
N ASP A 159 -14.01 11.13 -10.30
CA ASP A 159 -14.33 12.49 -9.83
C ASP A 159 -15.16 12.51 -8.53
N ILE A 160 -14.75 11.70 -7.55
CA ILE A 160 -15.50 11.40 -6.31
C ILE A 160 -15.89 12.66 -5.51
N PHE A 161 -15.04 13.69 -5.47
CA PHE A 161 -15.30 14.97 -4.80
C PHE A 161 -15.76 16.09 -5.76
N GLY A 162 -15.98 15.77 -7.03
CA GLY A 162 -16.46 16.71 -8.05
C GLY A 162 -17.90 16.38 -8.47
N ALA A 163 -18.11 16.20 -9.77
CA ALA A 163 -19.41 15.87 -10.33
C ALA A 163 -19.82 14.42 -10.07
N GLY A 164 -18.85 13.53 -9.80
CA GLY A 164 -19.07 12.10 -9.62
C GLY A 164 -19.50 11.40 -10.92
N ASN A 165 -18.79 10.35 -11.32
CA ASN A 165 -19.20 9.49 -12.41
C ASN A 165 -18.99 8.02 -12.01
N GLN A 166 -20.08 7.33 -11.66
CA GLN A 166 -20.05 5.88 -11.43
C GLN A 166 -20.11 5.17 -12.79
N ILE A 167 -18.97 4.63 -13.22
CA ILE A 167 -18.79 4.04 -14.55
C ILE A 167 -18.98 2.52 -14.50
N ASN A 168 -18.54 1.90 -13.41
CA ASN A 168 -18.72 0.48 -13.13
C ASN A 168 -18.92 0.30 -11.62
N GLY A 169 -19.49 -0.81 -11.14
CA GLY A 169 -19.46 -1.10 -9.70
C GLY A 169 -18.03 -1.41 -9.22
N PRO A 170 -17.78 -1.45 -7.90
CA PRO A 170 -16.48 -1.88 -7.36
C PRO A 170 -16.09 -3.28 -7.84
N SER A 171 -14.81 -3.48 -8.16
CA SER A 171 -14.32 -4.76 -8.68
C SER A 171 -12.90 -5.06 -8.23
N ILE A 172 -12.59 -6.35 -8.14
CA ILE A 172 -11.25 -6.87 -7.91
C ILE A 172 -10.66 -7.21 -9.28
N ALA A 173 -9.54 -6.60 -9.64
CA ALA A 173 -8.75 -6.98 -10.81
C ALA A 173 -7.45 -7.65 -10.38
N ILE A 174 -7.09 -8.76 -11.00
CA ILE A 174 -5.89 -9.53 -10.71
C ILE A 174 -5.02 -9.56 -11.96
N PHE A 175 -3.79 -9.06 -11.83
CA PHE A 175 -2.80 -9.09 -12.90
C PHE A 175 -1.68 -10.07 -12.58
N ASP A 176 -1.21 -10.80 -13.58
CA ASP A 176 0.07 -11.51 -13.49
C ASP A 176 1.22 -10.53 -13.69
N LEU A 177 2.05 -10.35 -12.68
CA LEU A 177 3.16 -9.38 -12.70
C LEU A 177 4.32 -9.82 -13.60
N LYS A 178 4.37 -11.09 -14.02
CA LYS A 178 5.40 -11.57 -14.95
C LYS A 178 5.09 -11.16 -16.39
N THR A 179 3.81 -11.08 -16.73
CA THR A 179 3.33 -10.79 -18.09
C THR A 179 2.65 -9.42 -18.20
N ASP A 180 2.44 -8.75 -17.07
CA ASP A 180 1.66 -7.51 -16.93
C ASP A 180 0.25 -7.63 -17.55
N GLN A 181 -0.32 -8.83 -17.57
CA GLN A 181 -1.64 -9.12 -18.14
C GLN A 181 -2.70 -9.28 -17.05
N LEU A 182 -3.92 -8.82 -17.34
CA LEU A 182 -5.09 -9.12 -16.54
C LEU A 182 -5.41 -10.62 -16.67
N ILE A 183 -5.44 -11.32 -15.55
CA ILE A 183 -5.77 -12.76 -15.50
C ILE A 183 -7.17 -13.02 -14.94
N HIS A 184 -7.72 -12.10 -14.14
CA HIS A 184 -9.08 -12.21 -13.63
C HIS A 184 -9.68 -10.85 -13.27
N ARG A 185 -11.00 -10.71 -13.41
CA ARG A 185 -11.75 -9.61 -12.81
C ARG A 185 -13.03 -10.15 -12.18
N TYR A 186 -13.23 -9.84 -10.91
CA TYR A 186 -14.45 -10.13 -10.17
C TYR A 186 -15.22 -8.85 -9.88
N GLN A 187 -16.48 -8.79 -10.32
CA GLN A 187 -17.38 -7.69 -10.01
C GLN A 187 -18.00 -7.92 -8.63
N CYS A 188 -17.81 -7.00 -7.69
CA CYS A 188 -18.38 -7.13 -6.35
C CYS A 188 -19.91 -7.21 -6.44
N LYS A 189 -20.50 -8.18 -5.74
CA LYS A 189 -21.95 -8.40 -5.76
C LYS A 189 -22.66 -7.31 -4.97
N ALA A 190 -23.78 -6.83 -5.51
CA ALA A 190 -24.66 -5.90 -4.81
C ALA A 190 -25.17 -6.47 -3.47
N SER A 191 -25.29 -7.80 -3.33
CA SER A 191 -25.71 -8.45 -2.08
C SER A 191 -24.71 -8.31 -0.93
N ASP A 192 -23.44 -8.02 -1.23
CA ASP A 192 -22.39 -7.85 -0.22
C ASP A 192 -22.12 -6.37 0.10
N MET A 193 -22.82 -5.48 -0.61
CA MET A 193 -22.73 -4.03 -0.50
C MET A 193 -23.96 -3.46 0.21
N LYS A 194 -23.77 -2.28 0.81
CA LYS A 194 -24.82 -1.40 1.31
C LYS A 194 -24.75 -0.06 0.57
N GLU A 195 -25.71 0.80 0.81
CA GLU A 195 -25.80 2.13 0.18
C GLU A 195 -24.51 2.95 0.35
N ASP A 196 -23.97 2.98 1.57
CA ASP A 196 -22.74 3.71 1.89
C ASP A 196 -21.45 2.91 1.66
N SER A 197 -21.51 1.74 1.00
CA SER A 197 -20.32 0.89 0.85
C SER A 197 -19.20 1.58 0.07
N PHE A 198 -17.99 1.53 0.62
CA PHE A 198 -16.81 2.10 -0.03
C PHE A 198 -15.59 1.21 0.18
N PHE A 199 -15.12 0.59 -0.90
CA PHE A 199 -14.01 -0.37 -0.86
C PHE A 199 -12.70 0.31 -1.25
N ALA A 200 -11.96 0.79 -0.24
CA ALA A 200 -10.70 1.50 -0.44
C ALA A 200 -9.46 0.61 -0.28
N ASN A 201 -9.60 -0.60 0.27
CA ASN A 201 -8.46 -1.45 0.62
C ASN A 201 -8.71 -2.92 0.28
N ILE A 202 -7.61 -3.67 0.12
CA ILE A 202 -7.62 -5.10 -0.14
C ILE A 202 -6.38 -5.73 0.50
N VAL A 203 -6.58 -6.85 1.19
CA VAL A 203 -5.51 -7.67 1.76
C VAL A 203 -5.74 -9.11 1.33
N VAL A 204 -4.70 -9.80 0.88
CA VAL A 204 -4.84 -11.14 0.29
C VAL A 204 -4.11 -12.15 1.16
N ASP A 205 -4.82 -13.19 1.56
CA ASP A 205 -4.28 -14.38 2.21
C ASP A 205 -4.14 -15.49 1.18
N VAL A 206 -2.90 -15.92 0.96
CA VAL A 206 -2.56 -16.97 0.02
C VAL A 206 -1.23 -17.61 0.40
N ASN A 207 -1.18 -18.93 0.30
CA ASN A 207 0.07 -19.67 0.36
C ASN A 207 0.65 -19.87 -1.04
N LYS A 208 1.97 -19.79 -1.16
CA LYS A 208 2.71 -19.94 -2.42
C LYS A 208 2.44 -21.29 -3.13
N ASP A 209 2.12 -22.32 -2.35
CA ASP A 209 1.83 -23.67 -2.88
C ASP A 209 0.36 -23.83 -3.32
N THR A 210 -0.52 -22.89 -2.97
CA THR A 210 -1.96 -22.94 -3.25
C THR A 210 -2.48 -21.62 -3.80
N CYS A 211 -1.80 -21.06 -4.80
CA CYS A 211 -2.13 -19.75 -5.38
C CYS A 211 -3.59 -19.59 -5.84
N ASP A 212 -4.21 -20.68 -6.32
CA ASP A 212 -5.61 -20.68 -6.79
C ASP A 212 -6.64 -20.73 -5.66
N ASP A 213 -6.20 -20.94 -4.40
CA ASP A 213 -7.03 -20.97 -3.19
C ASP A 213 -6.82 -19.72 -2.32
N ALA A 214 -6.69 -18.57 -2.98
CA ALA A 214 -6.49 -17.29 -2.33
C ALA A 214 -7.81 -16.71 -1.81
N TYR A 215 -7.73 -16.00 -0.69
CA TYR A 215 -8.81 -15.21 -0.12
C TYR A 215 -8.41 -13.73 -0.11
N ALA A 216 -9.33 -12.85 -0.49
CA ALA A 216 -9.15 -11.40 -0.35
C ALA A 216 -10.13 -10.85 0.68
N TYR A 217 -9.61 -10.01 1.59
CA TYR A 217 -10.38 -9.29 2.60
C TYR A 217 -10.44 -7.81 2.22
N ILE A 218 -11.65 -7.31 2.01
CA ILE A 218 -11.95 -5.97 1.52
C ILE A 218 -12.73 -5.25 2.62
N PRO A 219 -12.07 -4.42 3.45
CA PRO A 219 -12.76 -3.64 4.44
C PRO A 219 -13.64 -2.57 3.77
N ASP A 220 -14.85 -2.45 4.29
CA ASP A 220 -15.87 -1.50 3.85
C ASP A 220 -15.96 -0.37 4.86
N LEU A 221 -15.27 0.74 4.57
CA LEU A 221 -15.15 1.86 5.49
C LEU A 221 -16.47 2.61 5.68
N GLY A 222 -17.33 2.63 4.66
CA GLY A 222 -18.55 3.44 4.68
C GLY A 222 -19.74 2.69 5.27
N ALA A 223 -19.75 1.35 5.17
CA ALA A 223 -20.83 0.54 5.72
C ALA A 223 -20.42 -0.51 6.76
N TYR A 224 -19.21 -0.36 7.33
CA TYR A 224 -18.75 -1.01 8.57
C TYR A 224 -18.76 -2.54 8.50
N GLY A 225 -18.18 -3.10 7.43
CA GLY A 225 -18.10 -4.54 7.20
C GLY A 225 -16.79 -4.95 6.57
N VAL A 226 -16.60 -6.26 6.41
CA VAL A 226 -15.51 -6.80 5.59
C VAL A 226 -16.14 -7.74 4.57
N VAL A 227 -15.90 -7.49 3.29
CA VAL A 227 -16.25 -8.44 2.23
C VAL A 227 -15.08 -9.41 2.07
N VAL A 228 -15.39 -10.70 2.06
CA VAL A 228 -14.41 -11.76 1.80
C VAL A 228 -14.68 -12.31 0.42
N TYR A 229 -13.66 -12.36 -0.42
CA TYR A 229 -13.70 -12.99 -1.74
C TYR A 229 -12.83 -14.24 -1.75
N SER A 230 -13.34 -15.35 -2.27
CA SER A 230 -12.60 -16.59 -2.49
C SER A 230 -12.33 -16.76 -3.99
N LEU A 231 -11.05 -16.83 -4.37
CA LEU A 231 -10.66 -17.01 -5.77
C LEU A 231 -11.13 -18.36 -6.32
N LYS A 232 -10.97 -19.42 -5.53
CA LYS A 232 -11.32 -20.79 -5.93
C LYS A 232 -12.80 -20.99 -6.18
N GLN A 233 -13.64 -20.32 -5.40
CA GLN A 233 -15.09 -20.37 -5.54
C GLN A 233 -15.61 -19.31 -6.52
N ASP A 234 -14.76 -18.34 -6.88
CA ASP A 234 -15.10 -17.10 -7.57
C ASP A 234 -16.35 -16.44 -7.00
N ASP A 235 -16.42 -16.38 -5.67
CA ASP A 235 -17.57 -15.84 -4.95
C ASP A 235 -17.14 -15.02 -3.73
N SER A 236 -18.04 -14.15 -3.27
CA SER A 236 -17.81 -13.31 -2.10
C SER A 236 -18.99 -13.31 -1.12
N TRP A 237 -18.73 -12.89 0.11
CA TRP A 237 -19.75 -12.69 1.13
C TRP A 237 -19.33 -11.59 2.11
N ARG A 238 -20.33 -10.91 2.68
CA ARG A 238 -20.11 -9.90 3.70
C ARG A 238 -20.05 -10.49 5.11
N ILE A 239 -19.04 -10.10 5.87
CA ILE A 239 -18.94 -10.29 7.32
C ILE A 239 -19.21 -8.96 8.03
N SER A 240 -19.99 -8.99 9.09
CA SER A 240 -20.29 -7.83 9.94
C SER A 240 -19.93 -8.13 11.39
N HIS A 241 -19.35 -7.15 12.08
CA HIS A 241 -19.01 -7.24 13.49
C HIS A 241 -19.05 -5.85 14.11
N HIS A 242 -19.40 -5.74 15.40
CA HIS A 242 -19.49 -4.44 16.08
C HIS A 242 -18.14 -3.67 16.08
N TYR A 243 -17.03 -4.38 16.12
CA TYR A 243 -15.68 -3.79 16.03
C TYR A 243 -15.31 -3.23 14.64
N PHE A 244 -16.17 -3.37 13.64
CA PHE A 244 -15.95 -2.75 12.33
C PHE A 244 -16.54 -1.34 12.23
N HIS A 245 -17.29 -0.89 13.24
CA HIS A 245 -17.78 0.48 13.32
C HIS A 245 -16.70 1.43 13.83
N PHE A 246 -16.77 2.69 13.41
CA PHE A 246 -15.95 3.75 13.95
C PHE A 246 -16.29 4.03 15.43
N GLU A 247 -15.34 4.58 16.18
CA GLU A 247 -15.56 5.07 17.55
C GLU A 247 -16.01 6.54 17.49
N PRO A 248 -17.28 6.86 17.84
CA PRO A 248 -17.81 8.22 17.71
C PRO A 248 -17.05 9.29 18.51
N LEU A 249 -16.44 8.90 19.64
CA LEU A 249 -15.64 9.82 20.46
C LEU A 249 -14.23 10.06 19.90
N ALA A 250 -13.81 9.26 18.91
CA ALA A 250 -12.49 9.32 18.29
C ALA A 250 -12.53 9.71 16.80
N GLY A 251 -13.66 10.26 16.31
CA GLY A 251 -13.83 10.64 14.90
C GLY A 251 -13.22 11.99 14.50
N SER A 252 -12.62 12.74 15.44
CA SER A 252 -12.01 14.04 15.16
C SER A 252 -10.50 13.90 14.99
N TYR A 253 -9.99 14.41 13.88
CA TYR A 253 -8.59 14.34 13.49
C TYR A 253 -7.99 15.74 13.40
N ASN A 254 -6.74 15.88 13.83
CA ASN A 254 -5.95 17.10 13.62
C ASN A 254 -4.63 16.71 12.95
N VAL A 255 -4.43 17.16 11.72
CA VAL A 255 -3.20 16.93 10.96
C VAL A 255 -2.61 18.28 10.62
N SER A 256 -1.45 18.60 11.21
CA SER A 256 -0.74 19.86 11.00
C SER A 256 -1.60 21.12 11.24
N GLY A 257 -2.52 21.08 12.21
CA GLY A 257 -3.43 22.18 12.53
C GLY A 257 -4.71 22.23 11.70
N ILE A 258 -4.89 21.31 10.75
CA ILE A 258 -6.14 21.14 10.00
C ILE A 258 -7.01 20.14 10.75
N GLU A 259 -8.17 20.60 11.18
CA GLU A 259 -9.16 19.78 11.86
C GLU A 259 -10.22 19.27 10.88
N PHE A 260 -10.53 17.98 10.95
CA PHE A 260 -11.58 17.35 10.15
C PHE A 260 -12.16 16.15 10.89
N GLN A 261 -13.33 15.70 10.44
CA GLN A 261 -14.02 14.55 11.02
C GLN A 261 -14.26 13.49 9.97
N TRP A 262 -13.96 12.23 10.31
CA TRP A 262 -14.29 11.06 9.51
C TRP A 262 -15.00 10.03 10.38
N THR A 263 -15.96 9.34 9.77
CA THR A 263 -16.75 8.27 10.38
C THR A 263 -16.44 6.92 9.77
N ASP A 264 -15.30 6.80 9.08
CA ASP A 264 -14.83 5.56 8.47
C ASP A 264 -14.70 4.45 9.52
N GLY A 265 -15.29 3.28 9.24
CA GLY A 265 -15.15 2.11 10.09
C GLY A 265 -13.86 1.35 9.85
N VAL A 266 -13.95 0.02 9.80
CA VAL A 266 -12.80 -0.83 9.44
C VAL A 266 -12.21 -0.37 8.11
N PHE A 267 -10.91 -0.03 8.13
CA PHE A 267 -10.24 0.62 7.01
C PHE A 267 -9.03 -0.17 6.50
N ALA A 268 -8.21 -0.68 7.42
CA ALA A 268 -7.02 -1.44 7.11
C ALA A 268 -6.98 -2.76 7.88
N LEU A 269 -6.46 -3.79 7.20
CA LEU A 269 -6.23 -5.11 7.75
C LEU A 269 -4.74 -5.45 7.54
N ALA A 270 -4.21 -6.33 8.35
CA ALA A 270 -2.88 -6.90 8.16
C ALA A 270 -2.93 -8.37 8.60
N LEU A 271 -2.30 -9.24 7.82
CA LEU A 271 -2.17 -10.65 8.13
C LEU A 271 -0.89 -10.86 8.94
N SER A 272 -0.96 -11.71 9.96
CA SER A 272 0.25 -12.19 10.63
C SER A 272 0.95 -13.23 9.78
N GLU A 273 2.19 -13.56 10.12
CA GLU A 273 2.80 -14.79 9.64
C GLU A 273 1.90 -16.01 9.99
N PRO A 274 1.93 -17.07 9.17
CA PRO A 274 1.29 -18.33 9.53
C PRO A 274 1.75 -18.79 10.90
N ARG A 275 0.82 -19.23 11.74
CA ARG A 275 1.15 -19.86 13.02
C ARG A 275 1.20 -21.37 12.80
N GLU A 276 2.14 -22.04 13.44
CA GLU A 276 2.07 -23.50 13.59
C GLU A 276 0.95 -23.79 14.59
N ASP A 277 -0.01 -24.62 14.19
CA ASP A 277 -1.16 -25.05 14.99
C ASP A 277 -0.75 -26.01 16.14
#